data_AF-A0A7W8W226-F1
#
_entry.id   AF-A0A7W8W226-F1
#
_cell.length_a   1.000
_cell.length_b   1.000
_cell.length_c   1.000
_cell.angle_alpha   90.00
_cell.angle_beta   90.00
_cell.angle_gamma   90.00
#
_symmetry.space_group_name_H-M   'P 1'
#
loop_
_entity.id
_entity.type
_entity.pdbx_description
1 polymer ?
#
loop_
_entity_poly.entity_id
_entity_poly.type
_entity_poly.pdbx_seq_one_letter_code
_entity_poly.pdbx_strand_id
1 'polypeptide(L)'
;MNVQLYTPDVRIVVFKTIGRQTVDGQTPVSQRVLDTNKTIDLTPFMGDGGRLCVSKSVREPAGGFSLTVPDQPYMQGDSLESLYGLIEPMDMVVIRMRHNLHGSSSGNSTTPAIYMRGFVSEISRNEAMGNDGKPMRTVTISGQDYGKLWQIMQIKYMPGYVVGENYLSSFRLFERFGVGFKTSMTAAEFITEVVNSVMNPFLSSLMPPNSTNPTAIKLDVSVANGVVDVGGAQNQQGTIHGLLSYFGDVGVFNELFLEDREDGVYCVYRPNPVKDINGNVIQPDAPNLTPIDIDANDVISLNVSRSDADVSNYYWTRAPRFELVDNIVSQQFAIGADPESVDLGQYANSAEQFYGVRMLETETQQGGNDVTTMSSGQPAAQQATRSASMMNWVNNRRAIVVASNKDNVLLESGTARIRANESVKPGSYVRIVRGSFSSTFYVVGVDLDYIPYQGLFQTLKLERGNGFVKRVTAGAGVQSPYNAERTGLANG
;
A
#
# COMPACT_ATOMS: atom_id res chain seq x y z
N MET A 1 -12.01 -39.95 1.75
CA MET A 1 -11.19 -38.75 1.52
C MET A 1 -11.70 -38.12 0.22
N ASN A 2 -12.57 -37.12 0.31
CA ASN A 2 -13.00 -36.37 -0.87
C ASN A 2 -11.89 -35.37 -1.20
N VAL A 3 -11.15 -35.59 -2.28
CA VAL A 3 -10.20 -34.60 -2.78
C VAL A 3 -11.04 -33.52 -3.47
N GLN A 4 -11.21 -32.38 -2.81
CA GLN A 4 -11.87 -31.24 -3.43
C GLN A 4 -10.92 -30.67 -4.49
N LEU A 5 -11.27 -30.86 -5.75
CA LEU A 5 -10.49 -30.38 -6.88
C LEU A 5 -10.79 -28.89 -7.08
N TYR A 6 -9.82 -28.03 -6.79
CA TYR A 6 -9.96 -26.60 -6.95
C TYR A 6 -9.53 -26.18 -8.35
N THR A 7 -10.41 -25.47 -9.04
CA THR A 7 -10.13 -24.91 -10.37
C THR A 7 -10.20 -23.38 -10.24
N PRO A 8 -9.06 -22.69 -10.13
CA PRO A 8 -9.06 -21.23 -10.06
C PRO A 8 -9.59 -20.61 -11.37
N ASP A 9 -10.34 -19.52 -11.27
CA ASP A 9 -10.79 -18.71 -12.41
C ASP A 9 -9.87 -17.48 -12.47
N VAL A 10 -8.97 -17.45 -13.45
CA VAL A 10 -8.01 -16.37 -13.68
C VAL A 10 -8.40 -15.69 -14.99
N ARG A 11 -8.53 -14.36 -14.98
CA ARG A 11 -8.82 -13.56 -16.17
C ARG A 11 -7.90 -12.37 -16.24
N ILE A 12 -7.22 -12.23 -17.37
CA ILE A 12 -6.24 -11.17 -17.59
C ILE A 12 -6.57 -10.48 -18.90
N VAL A 13 -6.89 -9.19 -18.84
CA VAL A 13 -7.23 -8.41 -20.01
C VAL A 13 -6.30 -7.21 -20.09
N VAL A 14 -5.67 -7.03 -21.26
CA VAL A 14 -4.92 -5.83 -21.61
C VAL A 14 -5.79 -4.94 -22.49
N PHE A 15 -5.78 -3.65 -22.20
CA PHE A 15 -6.46 -2.60 -22.94
C PHE A 15 -5.40 -1.74 -23.62
N LYS A 16 -5.49 -1.60 -24.94
CA LYS A 16 -4.62 -0.74 -25.72
C LYS A 16 -4.93 0.72 -25.39
N THR A 17 -4.07 1.33 -24.58
CA THR A 17 -4.17 2.76 -24.22
C THR A 17 -3.18 3.58 -25.05
N ILE A 18 -2.02 3.01 -25.35
CA ILE A 18 -1.02 3.68 -26.18
C ILE A 18 -1.34 3.45 -27.64
N GLY A 19 -1.49 4.57 -28.35
CA GLY A 19 -1.74 4.61 -29.78
C GLY A 19 -0.54 5.11 -30.57
N ARG A 20 0.64 4.60 -30.25
CA ARG A 20 1.81 4.92 -31.07
C ARG A 20 1.47 4.47 -32.50
N GLN A 21 1.61 5.38 -33.46
CA GLN A 21 1.27 5.08 -34.85
C GLN A 21 2.49 4.56 -35.59
N THR A 22 3.68 5.08 -35.27
CA THR A 22 4.92 4.76 -35.99
C THR A 22 6.13 4.60 -35.06
N VAL A 23 7.13 3.83 -35.51
CA VAL A 23 8.42 3.63 -34.82
C VAL A 23 9.31 4.86 -34.98
N ASP A 24 9.32 5.43 -36.18
CA ASP A 24 10.28 6.42 -36.67
C ASP A 24 9.59 7.62 -37.37
N GLY A 25 8.28 7.77 -37.21
CA GLY A 25 7.47 8.74 -37.94
C GLY A 25 6.86 8.19 -39.24
N GLN A 26 7.27 7.01 -39.72
CA GLN A 26 6.80 6.42 -40.97
C GLN A 26 6.35 4.95 -40.84
N THR A 27 7.10 4.12 -40.11
CA THR A 27 6.91 2.67 -40.01
C THR A 27 5.84 2.31 -38.97
N PRO A 28 4.70 1.69 -39.35
CA PRO A 28 3.62 1.38 -38.41
C PRO A 28 4.00 0.37 -37.31
N VAL A 29 3.56 0.62 -36.07
CA VAL A 29 3.80 -0.26 -34.90
C VAL A 29 2.62 -1.24 -34.68
N SER A 30 2.35 -1.62 -33.42
CA SER A 30 1.27 -2.49 -32.95
C SER A 30 -0.12 -2.15 -33.51
N GLN A 31 -0.38 -0.86 -33.81
CA GLN A 31 -1.62 -0.40 -34.46
C GLN A 31 -1.89 -1.03 -35.83
N ARG A 32 -0.87 -1.59 -36.50
CA ARG A 32 -1.08 -2.35 -37.73
C ARG A 32 -1.91 -3.62 -37.51
N VAL A 33 -1.94 -4.14 -36.29
CA VAL A 33 -2.66 -5.36 -35.90
C VAL A 33 -3.90 -5.00 -35.08
N LEU A 34 -3.75 -4.11 -34.08
CA LEU A 34 -4.83 -3.78 -33.15
C LEU A 34 -4.86 -2.29 -32.81
N ASP A 35 -6.00 -1.65 -33.10
CA ASP A 35 -6.25 -0.24 -32.79
C ASP A 35 -6.25 0.05 -31.28
N THR A 36 -6.11 1.34 -30.92
CA THR A 36 -6.37 1.81 -29.56
C THR A 36 -7.80 1.54 -29.13
N ASN A 37 -8.01 1.44 -27.80
CA ASN A 37 -9.29 1.14 -27.18
C ASN A 37 -9.83 -0.27 -27.47
N LYS A 38 -8.99 -1.16 -28.02
CA LYS A 38 -9.28 -2.59 -28.13
C LYS A 38 -8.67 -3.35 -26.97
N THR A 39 -9.17 -4.57 -26.77
CA THR A 39 -8.76 -5.46 -25.68
C THR A 39 -8.11 -6.72 -26.21
N ILE A 40 -7.15 -7.22 -25.45
CA ILE A 40 -6.48 -8.51 -25.66
C ILE A 40 -6.76 -9.34 -24.40
N ASP A 41 -7.44 -10.47 -24.57
CA ASP A 41 -7.59 -11.45 -23.50
C ASP A 41 -6.34 -12.32 -23.47
N LEU A 42 -5.56 -12.21 -22.39
CA LEU A 42 -4.32 -12.98 -22.20
C LEU A 42 -4.57 -14.34 -21.53
N THR A 43 -5.80 -14.58 -21.06
CA THR A 43 -6.16 -15.82 -20.36
C THR A 43 -5.89 -17.08 -21.20
N PRO A 44 -6.23 -17.14 -22.50
CA PRO A 44 -5.96 -18.32 -23.34
C PRO A 44 -4.47 -18.60 -23.54
N PHE A 45 -3.63 -17.57 -23.45
CA PHE A 45 -2.18 -17.68 -23.65
C PHE A 45 -1.46 -18.30 -22.45
N MET A 46 -2.13 -18.44 -21.30
CA MET A 46 -1.51 -19.01 -20.11
C MET A 46 -1.01 -20.44 -20.33
N GLY A 47 -1.83 -21.33 -20.89
CA GLY A 47 -1.47 -22.73 -21.13
C GLY A 47 -0.79 -23.40 -19.92
N ASP A 48 0.09 -24.37 -20.19
CA ASP A 48 0.76 -25.18 -19.17
C ASP A 48 1.99 -24.49 -18.57
N GLY A 49 2.62 -23.58 -19.33
CA GLY A 49 3.82 -22.84 -18.94
C GLY A 49 3.55 -21.46 -18.32
N GLY A 50 2.27 -21.10 -18.18
CA GLY A 50 1.86 -19.80 -17.70
C GLY A 50 2.14 -19.60 -16.22
N ARG A 51 2.53 -18.42 -15.80
CA ARG A 51 2.59 -18.07 -14.37
C ARG A 51 2.17 -16.63 -14.18
N LEU A 52 1.38 -16.37 -13.15
CA LEU A 52 1.01 -15.02 -12.77
C LEU A 52 1.35 -14.77 -11.31
N CYS A 53 2.11 -13.71 -11.06
CA CYS A 53 2.42 -13.21 -9.73
C CYS A 53 1.87 -11.79 -9.61
N VAL A 54 1.23 -11.48 -8.49
CA VAL A 54 0.75 -10.13 -8.14
C VAL A 54 1.19 -9.82 -6.73
N SER A 55 1.80 -8.66 -6.51
CA SER A 55 2.23 -8.19 -5.20
C SER A 55 1.59 -6.84 -4.89
N LYS A 56 1.01 -6.69 -3.70
CA LYS A 56 0.51 -5.41 -3.19
C LYS A 56 0.93 -5.22 -1.74
N SER A 57 1.17 -3.97 -1.35
CA SER A 57 1.58 -3.60 0.01
C SER A 57 1.05 -2.23 0.38
N VAL A 58 0.72 -2.02 1.66
CA VAL A 58 0.40 -0.67 2.20
C VAL A 58 1.66 0.13 2.55
N ARG A 59 2.84 -0.47 2.39
CA ARG A 59 4.15 0.15 2.66
C ARG A 59 4.90 0.55 1.39
N GLU A 60 4.36 0.20 0.21
CA GLU A 60 5.00 0.44 -1.07
C GLU A 60 4.14 1.39 -1.92
N PRO A 61 4.76 2.26 -2.73
CA PRO A 61 4.04 3.22 -3.57
C PRO A 61 3.19 2.56 -4.66
N ALA A 62 3.54 1.35 -5.10
CA ALA A 62 2.86 0.68 -6.19
C ALA A 62 2.96 -0.83 -5.99
N GLY A 63 1.86 -1.54 -6.23
CA GLY A 63 1.89 -2.99 -6.39
C GLY A 63 2.51 -3.37 -7.74
N GLY A 64 3.00 -4.61 -7.84
CA GLY A 64 3.62 -5.16 -9.05
C GLY A 64 2.90 -6.40 -9.57
N PHE A 65 3.00 -6.66 -10.87
CA PHE A 65 2.61 -7.95 -11.44
C PHE A 65 3.66 -8.46 -12.42
N SER A 66 3.70 -9.78 -12.58
CA SER A 66 4.48 -10.46 -13.61
C SER A 66 3.69 -11.64 -14.16
N LEU A 67 3.44 -11.61 -15.45
CA LEU A 67 2.80 -12.67 -16.23
C LEU A 67 3.83 -13.27 -17.18
N THR A 68 4.11 -14.55 -17.04
CA THR A 68 4.89 -15.31 -18.02
C THR A 68 3.95 -16.21 -18.79
N VAL A 69 4.07 -16.22 -20.12
CA VAL A 69 3.27 -17.06 -21.03
C VAL A 69 4.16 -17.64 -22.15
N PRO A 70 3.83 -18.81 -22.70
CA PRO A 70 4.41 -19.25 -23.96
C PRO A 70 4.15 -18.23 -25.09
N ASP A 71 5.15 -18.02 -25.95
CA ASP A 71 4.99 -17.15 -27.13
C ASP A 71 4.14 -17.87 -28.18
N GLN A 72 2.86 -17.51 -28.25
CA GLN A 72 1.90 -18.01 -29.23
C GLN A 72 1.42 -16.86 -30.12
N PRO A 73 1.13 -17.12 -31.40
CA PRO A 73 0.64 -16.08 -32.29
C PRO A 73 -0.75 -15.60 -31.85
N TYR A 74 -0.88 -14.29 -31.61
CA TYR A 74 -2.17 -13.62 -31.58
C TYR A 74 -2.67 -13.48 -33.01
N MET A 75 -3.92 -13.89 -33.25
CA MET A 75 -4.53 -13.90 -34.58
C MET A 75 -5.72 -12.94 -34.60
N GLN A 76 -5.73 -12.01 -35.56
CA GLN A 76 -6.87 -11.15 -35.83
C GLN A 76 -7.05 -10.98 -37.33
N GLY A 77 -8.07 -11.64 -37.89
CA GLY A 77 -8.20 -11.79 -39.32
C GLY A 77 -6.99 -12.54 -39.89
N ASP A 78 -6.36 -11.99 -40.92
CA ASP A 78 -5.16 -12.57 -41.55
C ASP A 78 -3.84 -12.10 -40.89
N SER A 79 -3.90 -11.25 -39.87
CA SER A 79 -2.72 -10.73 -39.17
C SER A 79 -2.30 -11.67 -38.04
N LEU A 80 -1.00 -12.00 -38.00
CA LEU A 80 -0.36 -12.81 -36.97
C LEU A 80 0.75 -12.00 -36.30
N GLU A 81 0.74 -11.96 -34.97
CA GLU A 81 1.77 -11.24 -34.20
C GLU A 81 2.03 -11.89 -32.84
N SER A 82 3.23 -11.73 -32.29
CA SER A 82 3.55 -12.11 -30.91
C SER A 82 2.98 -11.10 -29.93
N LEU A 83 2.60 -11.55 -28.72
CA LEU A 83 2.27 -10.63 -27.63
C LEU A 83 3.38 -9.62 -27.34
N TYR A 84 4.65 -9.98 -27.61
CA TYR A 84 5.80 -9.08 -27.51
C TYR A 84 5.72 -7.88 -28.46
N GLY A 85 5.24 -8.09 -29.70
CA GLY A 85 5.09 -7.02 -30.69
C GLY A 85 3.77 -6.24 -30.56
N LEU A 86 2.78 -6.83 -29.88
CA LEU A 86 1.42 -6.29 -29.77
C LEU A 86 1.23 -5.41 -28.52
N ILE A 87 1.73 -5.85 -27.38
CA ILE A 87 1.58 -5.15 -26.10
C ILE A 87 2.67 -4.09 -25.97
N GLU A 88 2.29 -2.89 -25.56
CA GLU A 88 3.21 -1.77 -25.39
C GLU A 88 3.33 -1.35 -23.92
N PRO A 89 4.47 -0.79 -23.51
CA PRO A 89 4.58 -0.13 -22.22
C PRO A 89 3.50 0.95 -22.09
N MET A 90 2.92 1.05 -20.89
CA MET A 90 1.77 1.90 -20.54
C MET A 90 0.40 1.43 -21.05
N ASP A 91 0.30 0.29 -21.75
CA ASP A 91 -0.99 -0.39 -21.93
C ASP A 91 -1.58 -0.76 -20.57
N MET A 92 -2.89 -0.59 -20.41
CA MET A 92 -3.56 -0.87 -19.15
C MET A 92 -3.85 -2.36 -19.03
N VAL A 93 -3.66 -2.93 -17.84
CA VAL A 93 -4.01 -4.31 -17.52
C VAL A 93 -5.07 -4.36 -16.42
N VAL A 94 -5.98 -5.32 -16.53
CA VAL A 94 -6.93 -5.71 -15.48
C VAL A 94 -6.73 -7.18 -15.19
N ILE A 95 -6.43 -7.47 -13.92
CA ILE A 95 -6.19 -8.81 -13.42
C ILE A 95 -7.30 -9.17 -12.43
N ARG A 96 -8.06 -10.21 -12.77
CA ARG A 96 -9.13 -10.76 -11.94
C ARG A 96 -8.86 -12.22 -11.64
N MET A 97 -9.08 -12.63 -10.40
CA MET A 97 -8.88 -14.02 -9.98
C MET A 97 -9.91 -14.47 -8.96
N ARG A 98 -10.12 -15.78 -8.89
CA ARG A 98 -10.92 -16.45 -7.87
C ARG A 98 -10.33 -17.83 -7.59
N HIS A 99 -10.25 -18.20 -6.32
CA HIS A 99 -9.75 -19.49 -5.88
C HIS A 99 -10.68 -20.65 -6.25
N ASN A 100 -12.01 -20.47 -6.12
CA ASN A 100 -13.02 -21.51 -6.36
C ASN A 100 -13.97 -21.20 -7.52
N LEU A 101 -14.37 -22.21 -8.29
CA LEU A 101 -15.39 -22.07 -9.34
C LEU A 101 -16.75 -21.59 -8.79
N HIS A 102 -17.52 -20.98 -9.69
CA HIS A 102 -18.89 -20.53 -9.45
C HIS A 102 -19.77 -21.70 -8.95
N GLY A 103 -20.35 -21.56 -7.74
CA GLY A 103 -21.31 -22.52 -7.19
C GLY A 103 -21.14 -22.92 -5.72
N SER A 104 -20.07 -22.52 -5.01
CA SER A 104 -19.87 -22.96 -3.61
C SER A 104 -20.70 -22.22 -2.55
N SER A 105 -21.50 -21.21 -2.93
CA SER A 105 -22.60 -20.66 -2.12
C SER A 105 -23.35 -19.62 -2.96
N SER A 106 -24.67 -19.68 -2.96
CA SER A 106 -25.57 -18.73 -3.62
C SER A 106 -25.26 -17.29 -3.17
N GLY A 107 -24.73 -16.47 -4.07
CA GLY A 107 -24.41 -15.06 -3.81
C GLY A 107 -23.17 -14.51 -4.54
N ASN A 108 -22.31 -15.38 -5.09
CA ASN A 108 -21.08 -14.93 -5.74
C ASN A 108 -21.33 -14.38 -7.16
N SER A 109 -20.76 -13.21 -7.44
CA SER A 109 -20.72 -12.59 -8.78
C SER A 109 -20.28 -13.59 -9.86
N THR A 110 -20.80 -13.47 -11.08
CA THR A 110 -20.32 -14.25 -12.24
C THR A 110 -18.90 -13.87 -12.67
N THR A 111 -18.40 -12.74 -12.18
CA THR A 111 -17.07 -12.21 -12.51
C THR A 111 -16.11 -12.39 -11.32
N PRO A 112 -14.89 -12.92 -11.53
CA PRO A 112 -13.86 -13.01 -10.49
C PRO A 112 -13.50 -11.63 -9.91
N ALA A 113 -13.02 -11.63 -8.67
CA ALA A 113 -12.66 -10.40 -7.96
C ALA A 113 -11.45 -9.73 -8.62
N ILE A 114 -11.43 -8.40 -8.60
CA ILE A 114 -10.28 -7.62 -9.09
C ILE A 114 -9.17 -7.65 -8.06
N TYR A 115 -7.98 -8.08 -8.50
CA TYR A 115 -6.77 -8.06 -7.69
C TYR A 115 -5.86 -6.88 -8.04
N MET A 116 -5.84 -6.48 -9.31
CA MET A 116 -5.01 -5.37 -9.75
C MET A 116 -5.56 -4.73 -11.01
N ARG A 117 -5.56 -3.39 -11.04
CA ARG A 117 -5.54 -2.61 -12.27
C ARG A 117 -4.22 -1.86 -12.35
N GLY A 118 -3.62 -1.83 -13.52
CA GLY A 118 -2.28 -1.30 -13.66
C GLY A 118 -1.87 -0.99 -15.07
N PHE A 119 -0.59 -0.71 -15.24
CA PHE A 119 0.03 -0.42 -16.52
C PHE A 119 1.21 -1.34 -16.74
N VAL A 120 1.34 -1.83 -17.96
CA VAL A 120 2.52 -2.57 -18.41
C VAL A 120 3.74 -1.66 -18.32
N SER A 121 4.84 -2.18 -17.77
CA SER A 121 6.12 -1.47 -17.68
C SER A 121 7.15 -2.08 -18.62
N GLU A 122 7.20 -3.41 -18.67
CA GLU A 122 8.19 -4.13 -19.45
C GLU A 122 7.55 -5.36 -20.11
N ILE A 123 7.95 -5.60 -21.36
CA ILE A 123 7.64 -6.83 -22.09
C ILE A 123 8.96 -7.42 -22.54
N SER A 124 9.27 -8.62 -22.09
CA SER A 124 10.47 -9.35 -22.47
C SER A 124 10.10 -10.62 -23.23
N ARG A 125 10.92 -10.98 -24.21
CA ARG A 125 10.80 -12.22 -24.99
C ARG A 125 12.09 -13.00 -24.83
N ASN A 126 11.99 -14.20 -24.29
CA ASN A 126 13.10 -15.12 -24.12
C ASN A 126 12.95 -16.29 -25.10
N GLU A 127 14.07 -16.74 -25.67
CA GLU A 127 14.16 -17.88 -26.58
C GLU A 127 15.32 -18.76 -26.13
N ALA A 128 15.02 -20.02 -25.81
CA ALA A 128 15.99 -21.01 -25.37
C ALA A 128 15.78 -22.34 -26.09
N MET A 129 16.82 -23.15 -26.21
CA MET A 129 16.70 -24.50 -26.75
C MET A 129 16.20 -25.47 -25.68
N GLY A 130 15.10 -26.15 -25.95
CA GLY A 130 14.56 -27.21 -25.11
C GLY A 130 15.42 -28.47 -25.14
N ASN A 131 15.22 -29.35 -24.16
CA ASN A 131 15.90 -30.65 -24.08
C ASN A 131 15.57 -31.58 -25.25
N ASP A 132 14.51 -31.29 -26.00
CA ASP A 132 14.09 -31.98 -27.22
C ASP A 132 14.70 -31.37 -28.50
N GLY A 133 15.58 -30.37 -28.35
CA GLY A 133 16.22 -29.68 -29.48
C GLY A 133 15.28 -28.75 -30.24
N LYS A 134 14.12 -28.37 -29.67
CA LYS A 134 13.22 -27.36 -30.25
C LYS A 134 13.35 -26.01 -29.54
N PRO A 135 13.24 -24.89 -30.26
CA PRO A 135 13.23 -23.58 -29.64
C PRO A 135 11.96 -23.42 -28.80
N MET A 136 12.13 -23.09 -27.53
CA MET A 136 11.08 -22.68 -26.60
C MET A 136 11.13 -21.17 -26.45
N ARG A 137 9.98 -20.53 -26.64
CA ARG A 137 9.84 -19.07 -26.55
C ARG A 137 8.83 -18.71 -25.48
N THR A 138 9.17 -17.73 -24.66
CA THR A 138 8.30 -17.23 -23.59
C THR A 138 8.26 -15.72 -23.63
N VAL A 139 7.07 -15.15 -23.43
CA VAL A 139 6.88 -13.72 -23.24
C VAL A 139 6.60 -13.48 -21.75
N THR A 140 7.33 -12.56 -21.14
CA THR A 140 7.05 -12.08 -19.78
C THR A 140 6.61 -10.62 -19.83
N ILE A 141 5.40 -10.36 -19.35
CA ILE A 141 4.79 -9.04 -19.26
C ILE A 141 4.78 -8.67 -17.78
N SER A 142 5.46 -7.58 -17.43
CA SER A 142 5.48 -7.09 -16.06
C SER A 142 5.08 -5.62 -16.00
N GLY A 143 4.60 -5.21 -14.84
CA GLY A 143 4.13 -3.86 -14.65
C GLY A 143 3.73 -3.60 -13.21
N GLN A 144 3.09 -2.46 -13.03
CA GLN A 144 2.70 -1.96 -11.73
C GLN A 144 1.25 -1.53 -11.75
N ASP A 145 0.62 -1.43 -10.58
CA ASP A 145 -0.70 -0.85 -10.47
C ASP A 145 -0.71 0.67 -10.76
N TYR A 146 -1.83 1.34 -10.52
CA TYR A 146 -1.95 2.79 -10.71
C TYR A 146 -0.93 3.59 -9.87
N GLY A 147 -0.31 2.97 -8.86
CA GLY A 147 0.75 3.57 -8.05
C GLY A 147 2.00 3.88 -8.87
N LYS A 148 2.16 3.26 -10.05
CA LYS A 148 3.15 3.67 -11.05
C LYS A 148 3.10 5.17 -11.32
N LEU A 149 1.90 5.75 -11.39
CA LEU A 149 1.71 7.18 -11.62
C LEU A 149 2.34 8.03 -10.51
N TRP A 150 2.23 7.57 -9.24
CA TRP A 150 2.91 8.24 -8.14
C TRP A 150 4.42 8.25 -8.25
N GLN A 151 5.01 7.25 -8.92
CA GLN A 151 6.46 7.11 -9.07
C GLN A 151 7.00 7.87 -10.29
N ILE A 152 6.29 7.82 -11.44
CA ILE A 152 6.76 8.44 -12.69
C ILE A 152 6.52 9.95 -12.73
N MET A 153 5.49 10.45 -12.05
CA MET A 153 5.21 11.89 -11.98
C MET A 153 6.23 12.56 -11.05
N GLN A 154 7.12 13.35 -11.64
CA GLN A 154 8.17 14.07 -10.93
C GLN A 154 7.85 15.55 -10.78
N ILE A 155 8.05 16.05 -9.56
CA ILE A 155 8.04 17.47 -9.23
C ILE A 155 9.48 17.97 -9.33
N LYS A 156 9.73 18.84 -10.30
CA LYS A 156 11.01 19.54 -10.46
C LYS A 156 10.80 21.03 -10.42
N TYR A 157 11.38 21.66 -9.41
CA TYR A 157 11.45 23.12 -9.33
C TYR A 157 12.65 23.61 -10.14
N MET A 158 12.40 24.14 -11.34
CA MET A 158 13.42 24.82 -12.14
C MET A 158 13.11 26.32 -12.19
N PRO A 159 13.99 27.19 -11.66
CA PRO A 159 13.87 28.63 -11.85
C PRO A 159 13.91 28.94 -13.36
N GLY A 160 12.86 29.56 -13.91
CA GLY A 160 12.86 30.14 -15.25
C GLY A 160 12.59 29.23 -16.47
N TYR A 161 12.38 27.91 -16.32
CA TYR A 161 12.29 26.97 -17.48
C TYR A 161 10.90 26.35 -17.72
N VAL A 162 9.84 27.16 -17.76
CA VAL A 162 8.62 26.76 -18.49
C VAL A 162 8.64 27.52 -19.81
N VAL A 163 8.92 26.81 -20.91
CA VAL A 163 8.89 27.38 -22.26
C VAL A 163 7.49 27.97 -22.49
N GLY A 164 7.41 29.30 -22.57
CA GLY A 164 6.17 30.03 -22.87
C GLY A 164 5.54 30.84 -21.72
N GLU A 165 6.04 30.77 -20.48
CA GLU A 165 5.43 31.50 -19.36
C GLU A 165 6.41 32.40 -18.59
N ASN A 166 6.17 33.72 -18.64
CA ASN A 166 6.83 34.72 -17.80
C ASN A 166 6.17 34.77 -16.42
N TYR A 167 6.57 33.92 -15.49
CA TYR A 167 6.20 34.08 -14.08
C TYR A 167 7.43 34.17 -13.18
N LEU A 168 7.94 35.38 -12.97
CA LEU A 168 8.82 35.70 -11.84
C LEU A 168 7.97 35.76 -10.54
N SER A 169 7.50 34.61 -10.07
CA SER A 169 7.05 34.46 -8.69
C SER A 169 7.44 33.08 -8.17
N SER A 170 7.76 33.03 -6.87
CA SER A 170 8.28 31.89 -6.13
C SER A 170 7.24 30.80 -5.82
N PHE A 171 6.01 30.89 -6.35
CA PHE A 171 4.88 30.02 -5.98
C PHE A 171 4.40 29.24 -7.21
N ARG A 172 4.56 27.90 -7.25
CA ARG A 172 4.45 27.17 -8.53
C ARG A 172 3.80 25.78 -8.55
N LEU A 173 3.35 25.20 -7.43
CA LEU A 173 2.62 23.92 -7.47
C LEU A 173 1.10 24.14 -7.45
N PHE A 174 0.53 24.57 -6.32
CA PHE A 174 -0.92 24.72 -6.16
C PHE A 174 -1.54 25.83 -7.01
N GLU A 175 -0.83 26.96 -7.23
CA GLU A 175 -1.28 28.01 -8.15
C GLU A 175 -1.31 27.53 -9.60
N ARG A 176 -0.32 26.73 -10.02
CA ARG A 176 -0.25 26.15 -11.38
C ARG A 176 -1.40 25.18 -11.65
N PHE A 177 -1.87 24.47 -10.62
CA PHE A 177 -2.98 23.53 -10.70
C PHE A 177 -4.33 24.13 -10.26
N GLY A 178 -4.42 25.46 -10.12
CA GLY A 178 -5.70 26.16 -9.92
C GLY A 178 -6.30 26.10 -8.51
N VAL A 179 -5.54 25.66 -7.50
CA VAL A 179 -6.01 25.50 -6.10
C VAL A 179 -6.02 26.84 -5.33
N GLY A 180 -5.36 27.88 -5.85
CA GLY A 180 -5.30 29.22 -5.27
C GLY A 180 -4.24 29.38 -4.16
N PHE A 181 -4.18 30.57 -3.55
CA PHE A 181 -3.22 30.88 -2.47
C PHE A 181 -3.78 30.44 -1.11
N LYS A 182 -3.25 29.34 -0.56
CA LYS A 182 -3.44 28.91 0.83
C LYS A 182 -2.07 28.71 1.47
N THR A 183 -1.87 29.17 2.70
CA THR A 183 -0.62 28.96 3.45
C THR A 183 -0.68 27.69 4.33
N SER A 184 -1.88 27.18 4.60
CA SER A 184 -2.11 25.94 5.33
C SER A 184 -3.35 25.21 4.80
N MET A 185 -3.33 23.87 4.83
CA MET A 185 -4.47 23.01 4.47
C MET A 185 -4.52 21.84 5.44
N THR A 186 -5.70 21.27 5.69
CA THR A 186 -5.77 20.00 6.42
C THR A 186 -5.04 18.91 5.62
N ALA A 187 -4.52 17.89 6.31
CA ALA A 187 -3.85 16.78 5.64
C ALA A 187 -4.77 16.08 4.62
N ALA A 188 -6.07 15.94 4.94
CA ALA A 188 -7.07 15.38 4.06
C ALA A 188 -7.29 16.22 2.78
N GLU A 189 -7.43 17.54 2.92
CA GLU A 189 -7.55 18.46 1.78
C GLU A 189 -6.28 18.43 0.91
N PHE A 190 -5.10 18.37 1.52
CA PHE A 190 -3.83 18.32 0.78
C PHE A 190 -3.75 17.09 -0.13
N ILE A 191 -4.04 15.89 0.38
CA ILE A 191 -4.07 14.66 -0.45
C ILE A 191 -5.15 14.76 -1.54
N THR A 192 -6.33 15.26 -1.17
CA THR A 192 -7.47 15.43 -2.10
C THR A 192 -7.10 16.31 -3.29
N GLU A 193 -6.46 17.45 -3.03
CA GLU A 193 -6.08 18.40 -4.08
C GLU A 193 -4.98 17.85 -4.99
N VAL A 194 -3.97 17.17 -4.44
CA VAL A 194 -2.92 16.58 -5.29
C VAL A 194 -3.51 15.49 -6.20
N VAL A 195 -4.40 14.63 -5.68
CA VAL A 195 -5.03 13.59 -6.51
C VAL A 195 -5.96 14.21 -7.57
N ASN A 196 -6.83 15.12 -7.19
CA ASN A 196 -7.83 15.67 -8.12
C ASN A 196 -7.25 16.67 -9.13
N SER A 197 -6.31 17.49 -8.71
CA SER A 197 -5.83 18.62 -9.51
C SER A 197 -4.54 18.27 -10.28
N VAL A 198 -3.79 17.24 -9.85
CA VAL A 198 -2.54 16.81 -10.51
C VAL A 198 -2.68 15.44 -11.16
N MET A 199 -3.11 14.43 -10.41
CA MET A 199 -3.08 13.04 -10.90
C MET A 199 -4.22 12.69 -11.85
N ASN A 200 -5.46 13.00 -11.48
CA ASN A 200 -6.65 12.65 -12.26
C ASN A 200 -6.65 13.28 -13.66
N PRO A 201 -6.19 14.53 -13.87
CA PRO A 201 -6.05 15.10 -15.21
C PRO A 201 -5.03 14.35 -16.07
N PHE A 202 -3.91 13.93 -15.47
CA PHE A 202 -2.88 13.14 -16.18
C PHE A 202 -3.40 11.73 -16.53
N LEU A 203 -4.07 11.06 -15.60
CA LEU A 203 -4.68 9.76 -15.85
C LEU A 203 -5.75 9.86 -16.95
N SER A 204 -6.61 10.87 -16.89
CA SER A 204 -7.64 11.09 -17.91
C SER A 204 -7.05 11.31 -19.30
N SER A 205 -5.90 12.00 -19.42
CA SER A 205 -5.24 12.22 -20.71
C SER A 205 -4.52 10.99 -21.27
N LEU A 206 -4.14 10.04 -20.41
CA LEU A 206 -3.53 8.76 -20.79
C LEU A 206 -4.59 7.78 -21.36
N MET A 207 -5.82 7.86 -20.88
CA MET A 207 -6.86 6.90 -21.21
C MET A 207 -7.57 7.25 -22.53
N PRO A 208 -7.92 6.27 -23.38
CA PRO A 208 -8.70 6.51 -24.58
C PRO A 208 -10.06 7.20 -24.27
N PRO A 209 -10.57 8.05 -25.17
CA PRO A 209 -11.92 8.62 -25.03
C PRO A 209 -12.97 7.52 -24.86
N ASN A 210 -13.89 7.69 -23.89
CA ASN A 210 -14.91 6.71 -23.53
C ASN A 210 -14.38 5.35 -23.02
N SER A 211 -13.16 5.32 -22.48
CA SER A 211 -12.63 4.14 -21.78
C SER A 211 -13.61 3.63 -20.72
N THR A 212 -13.90 2.33 -20.73
CA THR A 212 -14.69 1.65 -19.69
C THR A 212 -13.92 1.45 -18.38
N ASN A 213 -12.60 1.64 -18.42
CA ASN A 213 -11.73 1.55 -17.27
C ASN A 213 -11.65 2.87 -16.49
N PRO A 214 -11.29 2.83 -15.19
CA PRO A 214 -11.20 4.03 -14.36
C PRO A 214 -10.23 5.08 -14.92
N THR A 215 -10.76 6.26 -15.23
CA THR A 215 -10.02 7.45 -15.69
C THR A 215 -9.71 8.44 -14.56
N ALA A 216 -10.15 8.13 -13.34
CA ALA A 216 -9.87 8.90 -12.15
C ALA A 216 -9.65 7.96 -10.96
N ILE A 217 -8.73 8.35 -10.08
CA ILE A 217 -8.53 7.76 -8.75
C ILE A 217 -9.54 8.42 -7.82
N LYS A 218 -10.35 7.60 -7.17
CA LYS A 218 -11.31 8.01 -6.15
C LYS A 218 -10.60 8.16 -4.80
N LEU A 219 -11.22 8.88 -3.88
CA LEU A 219 -10.63 9.17 -2.57
C LEU A 219 -11.36 8.41 -1.47
N ASP A 220 -10.61 7.80 -0.57
CA ASP A 220 -11.06 7.24 0.71
C ASP A 220 -10.15 7.79 1.81
N VAL A 221 -10.48 9.00 2.27
CA VAL A 221 -9.65 9.77 3.18
C VAL A 221 -10.34 9.84 4.55
N SER A 222 -9.68 9.32 5.58
CA SER A 222 -10.21 9.25 6.95
C SER A 222 -9.33 9.92 8.00
N VAL A 223 -8.13 10.41 7.62
CA VAL A 223 -7.31 11.22 8.52
C VAL A 223 -8.06 12.51 8.85
N ALA A 224 -8.48 12.65 10.11
CA ALA A 224 -9.31 13.77 10.55
C ALA A 224 -8.49 14.96 11.08
N ASN A 225 -7.24 14.73 11.44
CA ASN A 225 -6.40 15.70 12.14
C ASN A 225 -5.09 15.96 11.40
N GLY A 226 -4.52 17.14 11.64
CA GLY A 226 -3.23 17.55 11.10
C GLY A 226 -3.33 18.58 10.00
N VAL A 227 -2.42 19.56 10.05
CA VAL A 227 -2.32 20.66 9.08
C VAL A 227 -0.99 20.60 8.35
N VAL A 228 -1.03 20.73 7.02
CA VAL A 228 0.14 20.79 6.15
C VAL A 228 0.51 22.24 5.84
N ASP A 229 1.80 22.56 5.96
CA ASP A 229 2.39 23.79 5.42
C ASP A 229 2.49 23.73 3.90
N VAL A 230 1.57 24.42 3.23
CA VAL A 230 1.49 24.47 1.78
C VAL A 230 2.70 25.20 1.18
N GLY A 231 3.22 26.23 1.84
CA GLY A 231 4.42 26.95 1.37
C GLY A 231 5.65 26.05 1.38
N GLY A 232 5.73 25.18 2.38
CA GLY A 232 6.70 24.11 2.47
C GLY A 232 6.64 23.09 1.35
N ALA A 233 5.44 22.57 1.10
CA ALA A 233 5.18 21.54 0.10
C ALA A 233 5.54 21.97 -1.33
N GLN A 234 5.46 23.27 -1.62
CA GLN A 234 5.80 23.80 -2.94
C GLN A 234 7.29 23.71 -3.30
N ASN A 235 8.18 23.63 -2.31
CA ASN A 235 9.62 23.54 -2.52
C ASN A 235 10.12 22.09 -2.58
N GLN A 236 9.23 21.11 -2.40
CA GLN A 236 9.58 19.70 -2.45
C GLN A 236 9.91 19.28 -3.88
N GLN A 237 10.97 18.49 -4.02
CA GLN A 237 11.34 17.83 -5.26
C GLN A 237 11.21 16.32 -5.10
N GLY A 238 11.07 15.61 -6.22
CA GLY A 238 10.99 14.15 -6.26
C GLY A 238 9.66 13.67 -6.82
N THR A 239 9.19 12.53 -6.33
CA THR A 239 7.97 11.89 -6.84
C THR A 239 6.72 12.41 -6.12
N ILE A 240 5.55 12.27 -6.76
CA ILE A 240 4.27 12.56 -6.11
C ILE A 240 4.10 11.69 -4.86
N HIS A 241 4.50 10.41 -4.89
CA HIS A 241 4.49 9.56 -3.69
C HIS A 241 5.32 10.18 -2.55
N GLY A 242 6.53 10.66 -2.86
CA GLY A 242 7.41 11.27 -1.87
C GLY A 242 6.80 12.51 -1.24
N LEU A 243 6.17 13.37 -2.06
CA LEU A 243 5.42 14.53 -1.57
C LEU A 243 4.29 14.11 -0.62
N LEU A 244 3.41 13.20 -1.06
CA LEU A 244 2.25 12.76 -0.30
C LEU A 244 2.67 12.03 0.99
N SER A 245 3.70 11.19 0.93
CA SER A 245 4.17 10.43 2.08
C SER A 245 4.80 11.32 3.14
N TYR A 246 5.62 12.28 2.69
CA TYR A 246 6.32 13.18 3.60
C TYR A 246 5.35 14.12 4.32
N PHE A 247 4.51 14.86 3.58
CA PHE A 247 3.55 15.79 4.21
C PHE A 247 2.32 15.10 4.80
N GLY A 248 2.03 13.87 4.36
CA GLY A 248 0.98 13.01 4.91
C GLY A 248 1.41 12.22 6.15
N ASP A 249 2.65 12.37 6.64
CA ASP A 249 3.15 11.61 7.80
C ASP A 249 2.95 10.08 7.65
N VAL A 250 3.15 9.59 6.42
CA VAL A 250 2.95 8.19 6.05
C VAL A 250 4.09 7.34 6.59
N GLY A 251 3.76 6.20 7.18
CA GLY A 251 4.69 5.28 7.82
C GLY A 251 4.42 5.21 9.32
N VAL A 252 4.89 6.23 10.06
CA VAL A 252 4.79 6.25 11.54
C VAL A 252 3.34 6.47 12.00
N PHE A 253 2.61 7.38 11.36
CA PHE A 253 1.30 7.81 11.83
C PHE A 253 0.16 7.38 10.90
N ASN A 254 0.36 7.51 9.59
CA ASN A 254 -0.68 7.26 8.60
C ASN A 254 -0.24 6.20 7.57
N GLU A 255 -1.22 5.64 6.86
CA GLU A 255 -1.04 4.81 5.68
C GLU A 255 -1.56 5.54 4.45
N LEU A 256 -0.86 5.37 3.33
CA LEU A 256 -1.27 5.87 2.03
C LEU A 256 -1.01 4.79 0.99
N PHE A 257 -2.08 4.30 0.34
CA PHE A 257 -1.97 3.23 -0.65
C PHE A 257 -3.13 3.27 -1.65
N LEU A 258 -2.99 2.52 -2.75
CA LEU A 258 -4.05 2.36 -3.73
C LEU A 258 -4.75 1.01 -3.60
N GLU A 259 -6.08 1.05 -3.52
CA GLU A 259 -6.93 -0.12 -3.45
C GLU A 259 -7.78 -0.28 -4.70
N ASP A 260 -7.81 -1.48 -5.27
CA ASP A 260 -8.75 -1.84 -6.32
C ASP A 260 -10.10 -2.28 -5.73
N ARG A 261 -11.16 -1.58 -6.16
CA ARG A 261 -12.57 -1.92 -5.90
C ARG A 261 -13.27 -2.17 -7.23
N GLU A 262 -14.44 -2.80 -7.23
CA GLU A 262 -15.15 -3.11 -8.48
C GLU A 262 -15.49 -1.84 -9.29
N ASP A 263 -15.80 -0.75 -8.61
CA ASP A 263 -16.23 0.51 -9.20
C ASP A 263 -15.10 1.53 -9.47
N GLY A 264 -13.85 1.20 -9.12
CA GLY A 264 -12.71 2.08 -9.38
C GLY A 264 -11.44 1.74 -8.62
N VAL A 265 -10.45 2.62 -8.74
CA VAL A 265 -9.22 2.61 -7.92
C VAL A 265 -9.35 3.71 -6.87
N TYR A 266 -9.06 3.38 -5.62
CA TYR A 266 -9.18 4.29 -4.48
C TYR A 266 -7.81 4.62 -3.91
N CYS A 267 -7.52 5.90 -3.72
CA CYS A 267 -6.45 6.38 -2.86
C CYS A 267 -6.97 6.38 -1.42
N VAL A 268 -6.44 5.44 -0.62
CA VAL A 268 -6.76 5.30 0.79
C VAL A 268 -5.73 6.07 1.60
N TYR A 269 -6.17 7.08 2.34
CA TYR A 269 -5.34 7.82 3.29
C TYR A 269 -5.99 7.78 4.67
N ARG A 270 -5.38 7.05 5.61
CA ARG A 270 -5.97 6.75 6.92
C ARG A 270 -4.92 6.71 8.03
N PRO A 271 -5.30 6.93 9.30
CA PRO A 271 -4.39 6.67 10.40
C PRO A 271 -4.06 5.18 10.51
N ASN A 272 -2.85 4.84 10.96
CA ASN A 272 -2.40 3.46 11.16
C ASN A 272 -3.39 2.71 12.08
N PRO A 273 -4.01 1.58 11.63
CA PRO A 273 -4.98 0.81 12.40
C PRO A 273 -4.30 -0.11 13.43
N VAL A 274 -3.24 0.38 14.06
CA VAL A 274 -2.44 -0.37 15.02
C VAL A 274 -3.23 -0.59 16.30
N LYS A 275 -3.16 -1.83 16.80
CA LYS A 275 -3.75 -2.23 18.08
C LYS A 275 -2.69 -2.43 19.16
N ASP A 276 -3.08 -2.15 20.41
CA ASP A 276 -2.33 -2.52 21.59
C ASP A 276 -2.43 -4.04 21.85
N ILE A 277 -1.72 -4.54 22.88
CA ILE A 277 -1.75 -5.96 23.27
C ILE A 277 -3.14 -6.45 23.72
N ASN A 278 -4.03 -5.55 24.11
CA ASN A 278 -5.41 -5.85 24.52
C ASN A 278 -6.39 -5.84 23.33
N GLY A 279 -5.92 -5.45 22.14
CA GLY A 279 -6.73 -5.34 20.93
C GLY A 279 -7.44 -4.00 20.74
N ASN A 280 -7.15 -2.99 21.57
CA ASN A 280 -7.69 -1.64 21.42
C ASN A 280 -6.91 -0.88 20.35
N VAL A 281 -7.61 -0.08 19.55
CA VAL A 281 -6.97 0.79 18.56
C VAL A 281 -6.23 1.91 19.28
N ILE A 282 -4.98 2.18 18.87
CA ILE A 282 -4.11 3.17 19.53
C ILE A 282 -4.46 4.60 19.12
N GLN A 283 -4.72 4.82 17.83
CA GLN A 283 -5.14 6.12 17.32
C GLN A 283 -6.67 6.22 17.31
N PRO A 284 -7.29 7.23 17.97
CA PRO A 284 -8.74 7.32 18.09
C PRO A 284 -9.49 7.44 16.76
N ASP A 285 -8.88 8.05 15.74
CA ASP A 285 -9.43 8.24 14.39
C ASP A 285 -9.03 7.11 13.41
N ALA A 286 -8.25 6.11 13.86
CA ALA A 286 -7.94 4.97 13.02
C ALA A 286 -9.14 4.01 12.90
N PRO A 287 -9.33 3.37 11.74
CA PRO A 287 -10.42 2.42 11.57
C PRO A 287 -10.21 1.17 12.43
N ASN A 288 -11.26 0.76 13.16
CA ASN A 288 -11.25 -0.50 13.88
C ASN A 288 -11.58 -1.66 12.94
N LEU A 289 -10.54 -2.20 12.30
CA LEU A 289 -10.67 -3.27 11.32
C LEU A 289 -11.04 -4.60 12.00
N THR A 290 -12.12 -5.22 11.51
CA THR A 290 -12.53 -6.57 11.89
C THR A 290 -11.60 -7.59 11.23
N PRO A 291 -11.03 -8.55 11.98
CA PRO A 291 -10.18 -9.59 11.41
C PRO A 291 -10.95 -10.50 10.45
N ILE A 292 -10.29 -10.89 9.35
CA ILE A 292 -10.76 -11.93 8.44
C ILE A 292 -10.28 -13.27 8.97
N ASP A 293 -11.21 -14.21 9.16
CA ASP A 293 -10.87 -15.54 9.66
C ASP A 293 -10.26 -16.40 8.56
N ILE A 294 -9.15 -17.07 8.92
CA ILE A 294 -8.48 -18.07 8.10
C ILE A 294 -8.48 -19.39 8.88
N ASP A 295 -9.08 -20.41 8.30
CA ASP A 295 -9.11 -21.75 8.86
C ASP A 295 -7.71 -22.40 8.81
N ALA A 296 -7.39 -23.23 9.80
CA ALA A 296 -6.13 -23.97 9.85
C ALA A 296 -5.85 -24.77 8.57
N ASN A 297 -6.90 -25.30 7.93
CA ASN A 297 -6.81 -26.14 6.74
C ASN A 297 -6.37 -25.36 5.49
N ASP A 298 -6.53 -24.05 5.49
CA ASP A 298 -6.10 -23.17 4.41
C ASP A 298 -4.70 -22.61 4.64
N VAL A 299 -4.10 -22.84 5.81
CA VAL A 299 -2.72 -22.45 6.12
C VAL A 299 -1.74 -23.52 5.67
N ILE A 300 -0.93 -23.20 4.66
CA ILE A 300 0.11 -24.08 4.12
C ILE A 300 1.39 -23.98 4.96
N SER A 301 1.78 -22.77 5.33
CA SER A 301 2.92 -22.54 6.22
C SER A 301 2.77 -21.24 7.00
N LEU A 302 3.24 -21.23 8.24
CA LEU A 302 3.33 -20.02 9.07
C LEU A 302 4.74 -19.93 9.63
N ASN A 303 5.45 -18.85 9.30
CA ASN A 303 6.77 -18.53 9.83
C ASN A 303 6.65 -17.18 10.53
N VAL A 304 6.69 -17.19 11.87
CA VAL A 304 6.59 -15.98 12.67
C VAL A 304 7.68 -15.98 13.73
N SER A 305 8.16 -14.80 14.07
CA SER A 305 9.25 -14.58 15.02
C SER A 305 8.96 -13.38 15.90
N ARG A 306 9.70 -13.30 17.01
CA ARG A 306 9.75 -12.12 17.88
C ARG A 306 11.21 -11.75 18.07
N SER A 307 11.49 -10.46 18.17
CA SER A 307 12.85 -9.93 18.26
C SER A 307 12.88 -8.73 19.19
N ASP A 308 14.06 -8.43 19.72
CA ASP A 308 14.31 -7.17 20.43
C ASP A 308 14.71 -6.03 19.47
N ALA A 309 14.83 -6.29 18.16
CA ALA A 309 15.31 -5.32 17.16
C ALA A 309 14.56 -3.98 17.20
N ASP A 310 13.24 -4.00 17.43
CA ASP A 310 12.37 -2.82 17.43
C ASP A 310 11.95 -2.38 18.84
N VAL A 311 12.73 -2.74 19.86
CA VAL A 311 12.51 -2.28 21.24
C VAL A 311 13.18 -0.92 21.44
N SER A 312 12.39 0.04 21.91
CA SER A 312 12.86 1.37 22.32
C SER A 312 12.28 1.71 23.69
N ASN A 313 13.00 2.50 24.48
CA ASN A 313 12.56 2.96 25.80
C ASN A 313 12.67 4.46 26.02
N TYR A 314 13.40 5.18 25.17
CA TYR A 314 13.40 6.62 25.16
C TYR A 314 12.77 7.14 23.87
N TYR A 315 11.76 7.98 23.97
CA TYR A 315 10.95 8.40 22.82
C TYR A 315 10.99 9.90 22.64
N TRP A 316 11.27 10.33 21.41
CA TRP A 316 11.18 11.73 21.05
C TRP A 316 10.48 11.91 19.70
N THR A 317 9.56 12.88 19.65
CA THR A 317 8.90 13.31 18.43
C THR A 317 9.07 14.80 18.29
N ARG A 318 9.42 15.28 17.09
CA ARG A 318 9.60 16.71 16.79
C ARG A 318 8.78 17.16 15.58
N ALA A 319 8.53 18.45 15.48
CA ALA A 319 7.84 19.07 14.35
C ALA A 319 8.72 20.17 13.72
N PRO A 320 9.82 19.82 13.03
CA PRO A 320 10.89 20.78 12.69
C PRO A 320 10.42 21.92 11.78
N ARG A 321 9.39 21.69 10.96
CA ARG A 321 8.80 22.75 10.11
C ARG A 321 8.03 23.81 10.90
N PHE A 322 7.59 23.46 12.10
CA PHE A 322 6.78 24.29 12.98
C PHE A 322 7.56 24.81 14.19
N GLU A 323 8.63 24.12 14.57
CA GLU A 323 9.50 24.43 15.70
C GLU A 323 10.80 25.08 15.22
N LEU A 324 10.83 26.41 15.14
CA LEU A 324 12.05 27.15 14.78
C LEU A 324 12.92 27.54 15.98
N VAL A 325 12.39 27.54 17.22
CA VAL A 325 13.09 28.11 18.40
C VAL A 325 12.89 27.30 19.71
N ASP A 326 11.79 26.58 19.91
CA ASP A 326 11.37 26.13 21.27
C ASP A 326 11.62 24.66 21.62
N ASN A 327 12.23 23.86 20.74
CA ASN A 327 12.34 22.39 20.92
C ASN A 327 12.96 22.00 22.27
N ILE A 328 14.09 22.61 22.69
CA ILE A 328 14.75 22.32 23.98
C ILE A 328 13.82 22.58 25.18
N VAL A 329 13.06 23.66 25.14
CA VAL A 329 12.11 24.02 26.19
C VAL A 329 10.96 23.01 26.22
N SER A 330 10.46 22.61 25.05
CA SER A 330 9.45 21.56 24.93
C SER A 330 9.91 20.20 25.47
N GLN A 331 11.18 19.81 25.27
CA GLN A 331 11.72 18.57 25.87
C GLN A 331 11.74 18.63 27.40
N GLN A 332 12.21 19.75 27.96
CA GLN A 332 12.26 19.93 29.41
C GLN A 332 10.88 19.91 30.05
N PHE A 333 9.88 20.56 29.42
CA PHE A 333 8.50 20.53 29.91
C PHE A 333 7.85 19.14 29.77
N ALA A 334 8.09 18.43 28.68
CA ALA A 334 7.53 17.10 28.45
C ALA A 334 7.99 16.09 29.51
N ILE A 335 9.29 16.07 29.84
CA ILE A 335 9.85 15.17 30.87
C ILE A 335 9.20 15.41 32.24
N GLY A 336 8.89 16.67 32.58
CA GLY A 336 8.26 17.02 33.85
C GLY A 336 6.74 16.80 33.88
N ALA A 337 6.05 16.96 32.75
CA ALA A 337 4.59 16.94 32.69
C ALA A 337 3.99 15.57 32.31
N ASP A 338 4.70 14.78 31.50
CA ASP A 338 4.23 13.48 31.00
C ASP A 338 5.43 12.53 30.78
N PRO A 339 6.10 12.09 31.87
CA PRO A 339 7.31 11.27 31.78
C PRO A 339 7.06 9.93 31.09
N GLU A 340 5.86 9.35 31.20
CA GLU A 340 5.52 8.06 30.60
C GLU A 340 5.43 8.10 29.07
N SER A 341 5.26 9.28 28.46
CA SER A 341 5.37 9.44 27.00
C SER A 341 6.79 9.73 26.52
N VAL A 342 7.78 9.77 27.41
CA VAL A 342 9.18 10.05 27.06
C VAL A 342 10.09 8.88 27.43
N ASP A 343 9.92 8.32 28.63
CA ASP A 343 10.79 7.30 29.20
C ASP A 343 10.00 6.08 29.68
N LEU A 344 10.29 4.94 29.07
CA LEU A 344 9.78 3.61 29.39
C LEU A 344 10.88 2.67 29.88
N GLY A 345 11.98 3.19 30.42
CA GLY A 345 13.12 2.43 30.90
C GLY A 345 12.80 1.49 32.07
N GLN A 346 11.68 1.71 32.76
CA GLN A 346 11.16 0.83 33.82
C GLN A 346 9.97 -0.04 33.37
N TYR A 347 9.46 0.15 32.14
CA TYR A 347 8.35 -0.65 31.63
C TYR A 347 8.85 -2.04 31.25
N ALA A 348 8.20 -3.10 31.76
CA ALA A 348 8.73 -4.47 31.69
C ALA A 348 9.14 -4.94 30.28
N ASN A 349 8.39 -4.55 29.25
CA ASN A 349 8.63 -4.98 27.87
C ASN A 349 9.69 -4.15 27.13
N SER A 350 10.14 -3.03 27.71
CA SER A 350 11.18 -2.16 27.16
C SER A 350 12.25 -1.79 28.20
N ALA A 351 12.30 -2.46 29.34
CA ALA A 351 13.10 -2.03 30.47
C ALA A 351 14.60 -1.99 30.14
N GLU A 352 15.27 -0.92 30.57
CA GLU A 352 16.70 -0.68 30.32
C GLU A 352 17.57 -1.83 30.86
N GLN A 353 17.17 -2.44 31.98
CA GLN A 353 17.89 -3.58 32.56
C GLN A 353 17.99 -4.80 31.62
N PHE A 354 17.06 -4.94 30.67
CA PHE A 354 17.02 -6.06 29.72
C PHE A 354 17.51 -5.68 28.33
N TYR A 355 17.25 -4.45 27.88
CA TYR A 355 17.49 -4.04 26.49
C TYR A 355 18.52 -2.91 26.32
N GLY A 356 19.00 -2.32 27.41
CA GLY A 356 19.83 -1.12 27.41
C GLY A 356 19.04 0.14 27.03
N VAL A 357 19.69 1.30 27.05
CA VAL A 357 19.06 2.58 26.64
C VAL A 357 18.97 2.62 25.11
N ARG A 358 17.75 2.74 24.58
CA ARG A 358 17.44 2.74 23.15
C ARG A 358 16.46 3.86 22.83
N MET A 359 16.96 4.83 22.06
CA MET A 359 16.21 6.02 21.67
C MET A 359 15.53 5.82 20.31
N LEU A 360 14.25 6.19 20.23
CA LEU A 360 13.49 6.33 18.99
C LEU A 360 13.15 7.81 18.75
N GLU A 361 13.74 8.37 17.71
CA GLU A 361 13.41 9.71 17.22
C GLU A 361 12.47 9.63 16.02
N THR A 362 11.42 10.45 16.06
CA THR A 362 10.43 10.56 14.98
C THR A 362 10.13 12.01 14.66
N GLU A 363 9.60 12.26 13.47
CA GLU A 363 9.20 13.59 13.03
C GLU A 363 7.77 13.57 12.51
N THR A 364 7.05 14.66 12.79
CA THR A 364 5.79 15.00 12.13
C THR A 364 6.03 16.20 11.21
N GLN A 365 5.57 16.08 9.98
CA GLN A 365 5.57 17.16 8.99
C GLN A 365 4.24 17.93 9.00
N GLN A 366 3.28 17.48 9.81
CA GLN A 366 2.03 18.16 10.09
C GLN A 366 2.08 18.95 11.40
N GLY A 367 1.22 19.96 11.49
CA GLY A 367 0.95 20.75 12.68
C GLY A 367 -0.43 20.47 13.29
N GLY A 368 -0.67 21.02 14.48
CA GLY A 368 -1.97 20.92 15.16
C GLY A 368 -3.12 21.58 14.38
N ASN A 369 -4.35 21.15 14.68
CA ASN A 369 -5.56 21.56 13.95
C ASN A 369 -5.85 23.07 14.01
N ASP A 370 -5.38 23.77 15.05
CA ASP A 370 -5.62 25.21 15.21
C ASP A 370 -4.61 26.07 14.44
N VAL A 371 -3.67 25.46 13.72
CA VAL A 371 -2.72 26.18 12.87
C VAL A 371 -3.41 26.62 11.59
N THR A 372 -3.79 27.90 11.52
CA THR A 372 -4.52 28.48 10.38
C THR A 372 -3.63 29.27 9.41
N THR A 373 -2.35 29.46 9.74
CA THR A 373 -1.38 30.16 8.89
C THR A 373 0.06 29.84 9.28
N MET A 374 0.95 29.85 8.30
CA MET A 374 2.40 29.75 8.49
C MET A 374 3.10 31.11 8.50
N SER A 375 2.36 32.21 8.35
CA SER A 375 2.92 33.56 8.32
C SER A 375 3.49 33.98 9.67
N SER A 376 4.69 34.55 9.68
CA SER A 376 5.31 35.17 10.86
C SER A 376 4.63 36.49 11.24
N GLY A 377 4.82 36.95 12.49
CA GLY A 377 4.37 38.27 12.93
C GLY A 377 2.89 38.36 13.32
N GLN A 378 2.27 37.24 13.71
CA GLN A 378 0.88 37.23 14.19
C GLN A 378 0.72 37.96 15.52
N PRO A 379 -0.48 38.48 15.82
CA PRO A 379 -0.80 39.02 17.14
C PRO A 379 -0.49 38.01 18.26
N ALA A 380 -0.03 38.49 19.42
CA ALA A 380 0.44 37.64 20.53
C ALA A 380 -0.56 36.55 20.94
N ALA A 381 -1.86 36.86 20.98
CA ALA A 381 -2.90 35.88 21.31
C ALA A 381 -2.98 34.73 20.29
N GLN A 382 -2.88 35.04 18.99
CA GLN A 382 -2.89 34.02 17.94
C GLN A 382 -1.62 33.16 17.96
N GLN A 383 -0.47 33.79 18.24
CA GLN A 383 0.79 33.08 18.41
C GLN A 383 0.76 32.14 19.62
N ALA A 384 0.14 32.55 20.73
CA ALA A 384 -0.02 31.71 21.92
C ALA A 384 -0.90 30.48 21.64
N THR A 385 -2.05 30.65 20.97
CA THR A 385 -2.92 29.54 20.57
C THR A 385 -2.20 28.57 19.63
N ARG A 386 -1.48 29.08 18.63
CA ARG A 386 -0.67 28.26 17.72
C ARG A 386 0.38 27.43 18.47
N SER A 387 1.09 28.05 19.40
CA SER A 387 2.15 27.40 20.18
C SER A 387 1.58 26.30 21.07
N ALA A 388 0.47 26.55 21.76
CA ALA A 388 -0.24 25.55 22.55
C ALA A 388 -0.73 24.36 21.70
N SER A 389 -1.35 24.66 20.55
CA SER A 389 -1.82 23.63 19.61
C SER A 389 -0.67 22.75 19.09
N MET A 390 0.49 23.35 18.80
CA MET A 390 1.67 22.62 18.35
C MET A 390 2.24 21.71 19.44
N MET A 391 2.38 22.21 20.67
CA MET A 391 2.86 21.40 21.79
C MET A 391 1.92 20.20 22.04
N ASN A 392 0.61 20.43 22.03
CA ASN A 392 -0.38 19.36 22.18
C ASN A 392 -0.28 18.34 21.04
N TRP A 393 -0.07 18.81 19.80
CA TRP A 393 0.12 17.95 18.64
C TRP A 393 1.35 17.06 18.78
N VAL A 394 2.50 17.63 19.10
CA VAL A 394 3.75 16.87 19.28
C VAL A 394 3.63 15.87 20.43
N ASN A 395 3.04 16.26 21.56
CA ASN A 395 2.79 15.36 22.69
C ASN A 395 1.86 14.21 22.30
N ASN A 396 0.78 14.48 21.56
CA ASN A 396 -0.12 13.44 21.07
C ASN A 396 0.59 12.47 20.11
N ARG A 397 1.37 12.98 19.16
CA ARG A 397 2.16 12.16 18.23
C ARG A 397 3.18 11.30 18.98
N ARG A 398 3.87 11.85 19.97
CA ARG A 398 4.80 11.10 20.83
C ARG A 398 4.09 9.96 21.58
N ALA A 399 2.93 10.24 22.19
CA ALA A 399 2.13 9.22 22.88
C ALA A 399 1.69 8.08 21.94
N ILE A 400 1.34 8.37 20.69
CA ILE A 400 1.03 7.36 19.67
C ILE A 400 2.25 6.49 19.37
N VAL A 401 3.43 7.08 19.20
CA VAL A 401 4.67 6.33 18.94
C VAL A 401 4.98 5.42 20.13
N VAL A 402 4.92 5.94 21.35
CA VAL A 402 5.14 5.18 22.59
C VAL A 402 4.18 3.99 22.69
N ALA A 403 2.87 4.25 22.58
CA ALA A 403 1.86 3.21 22.67
C ALA A 403 2.04 2.14 21.58
N SER A 404 2.46 2.54 20.38
CA SER A 404 2.68 1.62 19.26
C SER A 404 3.89 0.71 19.47
N ASN A 405 4.91 1.15 20.20
CA ASN A 405 6.21 0.45 20.26
C ASN A 405 6.52 -0.22 21.60
N LYS A 406 5.90 0.21 22.71
CA LYS A 406 6.21 -0.27 24.07
C LYS A 406 6.16 -1.80 24.24
N ASP A 407 5.36 -2.48 23.42
CA ASP A 407 5.10 -3.93 23.49
C ASP A 407 5.70 -4.72 22.32
N ASN A 408 6.55 -4.12 21.48
CA ASN A 408 7.04 -4.75 20.24
C ASN A 408 7.72 -6.11 20.48
N VAL A 409 8.42 -6.31 21.60
CA VAL A 409 9.08 -7.59 21.93
C VAL A 409 8.11 -8.77 22.10
N LEU A 410 6.83 -8.47 22.39
CA LEU A 410 5.78 -9.49 22.55
C LEU A 410 5.05 -9.78 21.24
N LEU A 411 5.14 -8.87 20.28
CA LEU A 411 4.41 -8.93 19.02
C LEU A 411 5.21 -9.69 17.96
N GLU A 412 4.50 -10.50 17.19
CA GLU A 412 5.11 -11.37 16.18
C GLU A 412 5.11 -10.72 14.79
N SER A 413 6.17 -10.95 14.02
CA SER A 413 6.26 -10.61 12.60
C SER A 413 6.76 -11.80 11.78
N GLY A 414 6.40 -11.84 10.49
CA GLY A 414 6.84 -12.90 9.60
C GLY A 414 5.92 -13.09 8.39
N THR A 415 5.77 -14.32 7.93
CA THR A 415 4.97 -14.65 6.74
C THR A 415 4.04 -15.83 6.96
N ALA A 416 2.90 -15.82 6.28
CA ALA A 416 2.01 -16.97 6.18
C ALA A 416 1.71 -17.26 4.71
N ARG A 417 1.92 -18.51 4.27
CA ARG A 417 1.42 -18.99 2.98
C ARG A 417 0.10 -19.68 3.20
N ILE A 418 -0.93 -19.21 2.51
CA ILE A 418 -2.29 -19.70 2.60
C ILE A 418 -2.84 -20.04 1.21
N ARG A 419 -3.90 -20.85 1.17
CA ARG A 419 -4.77 -20.91 0.00
C ARG A 419 -5.43 -19.55 -0.18
N ALA A 420 -5.59 -19.12 -1.43
CA ALA A 420 -6.03 -17.76 -1.70
C ALA A 420 -7.45 -17.50 -1.17
N ASN A 421 -7.61 -16.36 -0.50
CA ASN A 421 -8.88 -15.84 -0.03
C ASN A 421 -9.06 -14.42 -0.59
N GLU A 422 -10.09 -14.21 -1.39
CA GLU A 422 -10.33 -12.94 -2.09
C GLU A 422 -10.67 -11.77 -1.15
N SER A 423 -11.06 -12.08 0.10
CA SER A 423 -11.34 -11.06 1.12
C SER A 423 -10.06 -10.51 1.74
N VAL A 424 -8.95 -11.27 1.71
CA VAL A 424 -7.69 -10.85 2.33
C VAL A 424 -6.95 -9.89 1.41
N LYS A 425 -6.79 -8.65 1.88
CA LYS A 425 -6.09 -7.56 1.19
C LYS A 425 -5.00 -6.97 2.09
N PRO A 426 -3.95 -6.35 1.53
CA PRO A 426 -3.05 -5.51 2.33
C PRO A 426 -3.84 -4.45 3.10
N GLY A 427 -3.41 -4.16 4.32
CA GLY A 427 -4.10 -3.23 5.20
C GLY A 427 -5.32 -3.83 5.92
N SER A 428 -5.40 -5.16 6.04
CA SER A 428 -6.44 -5.85 6.81
C SER A 428 -5.82 -6.61 7.99
N TYR A 429 -6.65 -6.96 8.98
CA TYR A 429 -6.26 -7.95 9.99
C TYR A 429 -6.72 -9.33 9.55
N VAL A 430 -5.91 -10.34 9.82
CA VAL A 430 -6.30 -11.75 9.68
C VAL A 430 -6.25 -12.44 11.03
N ARG A 431 -7.18 -13.36 11.26
CA ARG A 431 -7.19 -14.24 12.44
C ARG A 431 -7.05 -15.67 11.97
N ILE A 432 -5.89 -16.25 12.24
CA ILE A 432 -5.62 -17.66 11.96
C ILE A 432 -6.18 -18.48 13.12
N VAL A 433 -7.12 -19.37 12.84
CA VAL A 433 -7.81 -20.21 13.82
C VAL A 433 -7.28 -21.65 13.73
N ARG A 434 -6.79 -22.19 14.85
CA ARG A 434 -6.24 -23.55 14.98
C ARG A 434 -6.88 -24.26 16.17
N GLY A 435 -7.99 -24.95 15.92
CA GLY A 435 -8.81 -25.52 16.98
C GLY A 435 -9.42 -24.41 17.84
N SER A 436 -9.23 -24.47 19.15
CA SER A 436 -9.66 -23.40 20.07
C SER A 436 -8.65 -22.25 20.21
N PHE A 437 -7.45 -22.38 19.65
CA PHE A 437 -6.44 -21.32 19.65
C PHE A 437 -6.60 -20.43 18.42
N SER A 438 -6.44 -19.12 18.57
CA SER A 438 -6.42 -18.20 17.42
C SER A 438 -5.41 -17.09 17.63
N SER A 439 -4.75 -16.67 16.56
CA SER A 439 -3.79 -15.57 16.57
C SER A 439 -4.15 -14.56 15.49
N THR A 440 -4.07 -13.28 15.82
CA THR A 440 -4.43 -12.17 14.95
C THR A 440 -3.17 -11.42 14.51
N PHE A 441 -3.08 -11.10 13.22
CA PHE A 441 -1.94 -10.42 12.60
C PHE A 441 -2.43 -9.29 11.71
N TYR A 442 -1.65 -8.21 11.62
CA TYR A 442 -1.85 -7.18 10.62
C TYR A 442 -1.14 -7.57 9.31
N VAL A 443 -1.85 -7.50 8.18
CA VAL A 443 -1.30 -7.85 6.87
C VAL A 443 -0.84 -6.59 6.18
N VAL A 444 0.49 -6.39 6.10
CA VAL A 444 1.07 -5.22 5.41
C VAL A 444 1.22 -5.42 3.92
N GLY A 445 1.32 -6.67 3.48
CA GLY A 445 1.45 -7.00 2.06
C GLY A 445 0.97 -8.40 1.73
N VAL A 446 0.62 -8.60 0.48
CA VAL A 446 0.12 -9.87 -0.07
C VAL A 446 0.80 -10.11 -1.40
N ASP A 447 1.50 -11.24 -1.49
CA ASP A 447 2.01 -11.79 -2.74
C ASP A 447 1.11 -12.95 -3.16
N LEU A 448 0.46 -12.82 -4.31
CA LEU A 448 -0.40 -13.83 -4.89
C LEU A 448 0.35 -14.54 -6.02
N ASP A 449 0.31 -15.88 -5.99
CA ASP A 449 0.89 -16.77 -6.99
C ASP A 449 -0.21 -17.63 -7.61
N TYR A 450 -0.38 -17.54 -8.92
CA TYR A 450 -1.11 -18.54 -9.70
C TYR A 450 -0.12 -19.45 -10.42
N ILE A 451 -0.26 -20.75 -10.19
CA ILE A 451 0.53 -21.80 -10.83
C ILE A 451 -0.43 -22.80 -11.48
N PRO A 452 -0.37 -23.01 -12.82
CA PRO A 452 -1.18 -23.99 -13.52
C PRO A 452 -1.10 -25.37 -12.86
N TYR A 453 -2.25 -26.03 -12.76
CA TYR A 453 -2.44 -27.35 -12.15
C TYR A 453 -2.10 -27.47 -10.66
N GLN A 454 -1.58 -26.42 -10.01
CA GLN A 454 -1.35 -26.41 -8.55
C GLN A 454 -2.39 -25.57 -7.81
N GLY A 455 -2.76 -24.40 -8.37
CA GLY A 455 -3.80 -23.54 -7.82
C GLY A 455 -3.36 -22.09 -7.59
N LEU A 456 -4.12 -21.43 -6.71
CA LEU A 456 -3.96 -20.01 -6.36
C LEU A 456 -3.57 -19.90 -4.89
N PHE A 457 -2.45 -19.23 -4.62
CA PHE A 457 -1.87 -19.10 -3.28
C PHE A 457 -1.63 -17.64 -2.93
N GLN A 458 -1.72 -17.31 -1.64
CA GLN A 458 -1.33 -16.01 -1.11
C GLN A 458 -0.24 -16.19 -0.06
N THR A 459 0.79 -15.36 -0.14
CA THR A 459 1.81 -15.19 0.89
C THR A 459 1.56 -13.85 1.55
N LEU A 460 1.13 -13.89 2.80
CA LEU A 460 0.84 -12.72 3.63
C LEU A 460 2.12 -12.29 4.34
N LYS A 461 2.46 -11.00 4.25
CA LYS A 461 3.48 -10.34 5.08
C LYS A 461 2.80 -9.84 6.34
N LEU A 462 3.18 -10.40 7.49
CA LEU A 462 2.51 -10.25 8.77
C LEU A 462 3.33 -9.40 9.73
N GLU A 463 2.64 -8.49 10.42
CA GLU A 463 3.17 -7.69 11.52
C GLU A 463 2.20 -7.75 12.72
N ARG A 464 2.72 -7.36 13.89
CA ARG A 464 1.93 -7.14 15.12
C ARG A 464 1.06 -8.34 15.54
N GLY A 465 1.58 -9.55 15.36
CA GLY A 465 0.92 -10.78 15.75
C GLY A 465 0.78 -10.93 17.25
N ASN A 466 -0.41 -11.30 17.72
CA ASN A 466 -0.68 -11.52 19.15
C ASN A 466 -0.61 -12.99 19.58
N GLY A 467 -0.05 -13.88 18.76
CA GLY A 467 -0.01 -15.31 19.05
C GLY A 467 0.74 -15.60 20.35
N PHE A 468 1.92 -15.02 20.55
CA PHE A 468 2.66 -15.16 21.80
C PHE A 468 1.89 -14.65 23.02
N VAL A 469 1.32 -13.43 22.95
CA VAL A 469 0.52 -12.84 24.05
C VAL A 469 -0.63 -13.77 24.44
N LYS A 470 -1.34 -14.33 23.45
CA LYS A 470 -2.40 -15.30 23.71
C LYS A 470 -1.90 -16.63 24.25
N ARG A 471 -0.67 -17.04 23.89
CA ARG A 471 -0.07 -18.27 24.43
C ARG A 471 0.27 -18.15 25.90
N VAL A 472 0.84 -17.02 26.32
CA VAL A 472 1.27 -16.83 27.72
C VAL A 472 0.11 -16.51 28.66
N THR A 473 -0.99 -15.97 28.13
CA THR A 473 -2.21 -15.71 28.90
C THR A 473 -3.14 -16.92 28.98
N ALA A 474 -2.95 -17.93 28.13
CA ALA A 474 -3.70 -19.19 28.18
C ALA A 474 -3.21 -20.11 29.31
N GLY A 475 -4.10 -20.97 29.81
CA GLY A 475 -3.79 -21.94 30.86
C GLY A 475 -2.75 -22.99 30.44
N ALA A 476 -2.07 -23.59 31.43
CA ALA A 476 -1.13 -24.69 31.22
C ALA A 476 -1.83 -26.07 31.20
N GLY A 477 -1.11 -27.12 30.77
CA GLY A 477 -1.62 -28.51 30.81
C GLY A 477 -2.64 -28.82 29.71
N VAL A 478 -3.83 -29.34 30.06
CA VAL A 478 -4.87 -29.74 29.09
C VAL A 478 -5.39 -28.55 28.27
N GLN A 479 -5.42 -27.36 28.87
CA GLN A 479 -5.82 -26.10 28.21
C GLN A 479 -4.67 -25.42 27.46
N SER A 480 -3.51 -26.07 27.35
CA SER A 480 -2.34 -25.49 26.67
C SER A 480 -2.66 -25.16 25.21
N PRO A 481 -2.22 -23.98 24.72
CA PRO A 481 -2.27 -23.63 23.30
C PRO A 481 -1.69 -24.71 22.37
N TYR A 482 -0.65 -25.41 22.82
CA TYR A 482 -0.03 -26.49 22.06
C TYR A 482 -1.03 -27.63 21.77
N ASN A 483 -1.81 -28.02 22.77
CA ASN A 483 -2.83 -29.07 22.61
C ASN A 483 -4.00 -28.57 21.75
N ALA A 484 -4.42 -27.33 21.94
CA ALA A 484 -5.48 -26.69 21.15
C ALA A 484 -5.14 -26.69 19.64
N GLU A 485 -3.92 -26.29 19.28
CA GLU A 485 -3.46 -26.30 17.89
C GLU A 485 -3.42 -27.72 17.32
N ARG A 486 -2.92 -28.69 18.08
CA ARG A 486 -2.84 -30.08 17.64
C ARG A 486 -4.22 -30.68 17.37
N THR A 487 -5.20 -30.38 18.22
CA THR A 487 -6.59 -30.83 18.00
C THR A 487 -7.23 -30.16 16.79
N GLY A 488 -6.87 -28.92 16.49
CA GLY A 488 -7.34 -28.21 15.30
C GLY A 488 -6.85 -28.84 14.00
N LEU A 489 -5.59 -29.27 13.97
CA LEU A 489 -4.97 -29.91 12.80
C LEU A 489 -5.40 -31.37 12.60
N ALA A 490 -5.80 -32.07 13.67
CA ALA A 490 -6.21 -33.47 13.62
C ALA A 490 -7.64 -33.71 13.09
N ASN A 491 -8.48 -32.65 13.07
CA ASN A 491 -9.86 -32.70 12.60
C ASN A 491 -10.02 -32.10 11.18
N GLY A 492 -8.91 -31.81 10.50
CA GLY A 492 -8.84 -31.21 9.17
C GLY A 492 -8.71 -32.21 8.04
#